data_AF-A0AAV8Z858-F1
#
_entry.id   AF-A0AAV8Z858-F1
#
_cell.length_a   1.000
_cell.length_b   1.000
_cell.length_c   1.000
_cell.angle_alpha   90.00
_cell.angle_beta   90.00
_cell.angle_gamma   90.00
#
_symmetry.space_group_name_H-M   'P 1'
#
loop_
_entity.id
_entity.type
_entity.pdbx_description
1 polymer ?
#
loop_
_entity_poly.entity_id
_entity_poly.type
_entity_poly.pdbx_seq_one_letter_code
_entity_poly.pdbx_strand_id
1 'polypeptide(L)'
;MPVDLSSPKATLVKDLIKSDKVVIFSKSYCPYCNLAKEVFNKIKENYTAIELDTRDDGEEIQNILGEITGARTVPRVFIKENCVGGGSDVKTLYEKGELQKTGCSMKQQKYIIITLHK
;
A
#
# COMPACT_ATOMS: atom_id res chain seq x y z
N MET A 1 7.99 6.65 23.18
CA MET A 1 8.66 7.94 22.88
C MET A 1 7.83 8.62 21.81
N PRO A 2 7.59 9.95 21.89
CA PRO A 2 6.93 10.66 20.81
C PRO A 2 7.80 10.53 19.55
N VAL A 3 7.18 10.18 18.43
CA VAL A 3 7.89 10.13 17.15
C VAL A 3 8.03 11.56 16.64
N ASP A 4 9.26 11.96 16.38
CA ASP A 4 9.52 13.27 15.79
C ASP A 4 9.31 13.22 14.26
N LEU A 5 8.20 13.79 13.81
CA LEU A 5 7.86 13.91 12.38
C LEU A 5 8.71 14.94 11.63
N SER A 6 9.59 15.67 12.33
CA SER A 6 10.62 16.55 11.75
C SER A 6 11.99 15.88 11.62
N SER A 7 12.13 14.63 12.07
CA SER A 7 13.36 13.86 11.95
C SER A 7 13.74 13.55 10.49
N PRO A 8 15.04 13.34 10.19
CA PRO A 8 15.49 12.90 8.85
C PRO A 8 14.80 11.61 8.38
N LYS A 9 14.44 10.73 9.32
CA LYS A 9 13.74 9.47 9.05
C LYS A 9 12.30 9.68 8.65
N ALA A 10 11.59 10.63 9.26
CA ALA A 10 10.24 10.98 8.82
C ALA A 10 10.24 11.56 7.40
N THR A 11 11.26 12.35 7.04
CA THR A 11 11.47 12.81 5.66
C THR A 11 11.71 11.64 4.71
N LEU A 12 12.60 10.70 5.07
CA LEU A 12 12.84 9.49 4.29
C LEU A 12 11.55 8.70 4.03
N VAL A 13 10.70 8.50 5.04
CA VAL A 13 9.42 7.79 4.87
C VAL A 13 8.50 8.54 3.90
N LYS A 14 8.43 9.87 3.99
CA LYS A 14 7.66 10.69 3.04
C LYS A 14 8.22 10.62 1.62
N ASP A 15 9.55 10.60 1.47
CA ASP A 15 10.22 10.48 0.18
C ASP A 15 9.98 9.11 -0.45
N LEU A 16 10.01 8.04 0.36
CA LEU A 16 9.65 6.69 -0.06
C LEU A 16 8.18 6.60 -0.49
N ILE A 17 7.27 7.26 0.22
CA ILE A 17 5.85 7.34 -0.15
C ILE A 17 5.66 8.09 -1.48
N LYS A 18 6.53 9.07 -1.77
CA LYS A 18 6.51 9.88 -2.99
C LYS A 18 7.28 9.26 -4.16
N SER A 19 8.14 8.28 -3.92
CA SER A 19 9.00 7.70 -4.95
C SER A 19 8.20 7.00 -6.04
N ASP A 20 7.08 6.39 -5.65
CA ASP A 20 6.26 5.57 -6.54
C ASP A 20 4.76 5.85 -6.36
N LYS A 21 4.02 5.51 -7.40
CA LYS A 21 2.55 5.63 -7.39
C LYS A 21 1.92 4.73 -6.34
N VAL A 22 2.46 3.53 -6.14
CA VAL A 22 2.01 2.55 -5.14
C VAL A 22 3.19 2.12 -4.30
N VAL A 23 3.09 2.33 -2.99
CA VAL A 23 4.13 1.96 -2.03
C VAL A 23 3.51 1.08 -0.96
N ILE A 24 4.14 -0.06 -0.71
CA ILE A 24 3.67 -1.08 0.23
C ILE A 24 4.74 -1.29 1.28
N PHE A 25 4.51 -0.79 2.50
CA PHE A 25 5.33 -1.17 3.64
C PHE A 25 4.89 -2.57 4.10
N SER A 26 5.83 -3.49 4.07
CA SER A 26 5.60 -4.94 4.18
C SER A 26 6.54 -5.56 5.20
N LYS A 27 6.28 -6.82 5.55
CA LYS A 27 7.27 -7.72 6.14
C LYS A 27 7.27 -9.05 5.40
N SER A 28 8.45 -9.64 5.21
CA SER A 28 8.65 -10.83 4.38
C SER A 28 7.83 -12.03 4.84
N TYR A 29 7.59 -12.15 6.14
CA TYR A 29 6.81 -13.24 6.75
C TYR A 29 5.30 -12.98 6.85
N CYS A 30 4.80 -11.82 6.40
CA CYS A 30 3.42 -11.42 6.64
C CYS A 30 2.47 -11.86 5.50
N PRO A 31 1.48 -12.75 5.77
CA PRO A 31 0.56 -13.21 4.74
C PRO A 31 -0.36 -12.09 4.20
N TYR A 32 -0.72 -11.12 5.04
CA TYR A 32 -1.51 -9.96 4.61
C TYR A 32 -0.76 -9.04 3.65
N CYS A 33 0.57 -8.99 3.73
CA CYS A 33 1.38 -8.25 2.77
C CYS A 33 1.35 -8.92 1.40
N ASN A 34 1.41 -10.25 1.35
CA ASN A 34 1.27 -11.00 0.10
C ASN A 34 -0.11 -10.78 -0.54
N LEU A 35 -1.18 -10.75 0.25
CA LEU A 35 -2.53 -10.42 -0.25
C LEU A 35 -2.57 -9.04 -0.93
N ALA A 36 -1.97 -8.02 -0.32
CA ALA A 36 -1.90 -6.70 -0.92
C ALA A 36 -1.11 -6.71 -2.24
N LYS A 37 0.08 -7.32 -2.26
CA LYS A 37 0.93 -7.46 -3.46
C LYS A 37 0.21 -8.20 -4.60
N GLU A 38 -0.50 -9.28 -4.28
CA GLU A 38 -1.29 -10.03 -5.26
C GLU A 38 -2.40 -9.19 -5.90
N VAL A 39 -3.07 -8.32 -5.13
CA VAL A 39 -4.07 -7.41 -5.69
C VAL A 39 -3.45 -6.48 -6.72
N PHE A 40 -2.30 -5.87 -6.42
CA PHE A 40 -1.59 -5.00 -7.37
C PHE A 40 -1.05 -5.76 -8.59
N ASN A 41 -0.56 -6.99 -8.39
CA ASN A 41 -0.16 -7.88 -9.48
C ASN A 41 -1.36 -8.20 -10.42
N LYS A 42 -2.55 -8.48 -9.87
CA LYS A 42 -3.77 -8.78 -10.66
C LYS A 42 -4.19 -7.62 -11.54
N ILE A 43 -4.10 -6.40 -11.05
CA ILE A 43 -4.42 -5.19 -11.82
C ILE A 43 -3.26 -4.71 -12.69
N LYS A 44 -2.12 -5.42 -12.68
CA LYS A 44 -0.90 -5.10 -13.43
C LYS A 44 -0.41 -3.68 -13.16
N GLU A 45 -0.52 -3.24 -11.91
CA GLU A 45 0.05 -1.97 -11.48
C GLU A 45 1.39 -2.22 -10.80
N ASN A 46 2.40 -1.42 -11.16
CA ASN A 46 3.70 -1.47 -10.50
C ASN A 46 3.59 -0.92 -9.08
N TYR A 47 4.31 -1.55 -8.15
CA TYR A 47 4.42 -1.09 -6.76
C TYR A 47 5.83 -1.29 -6.23
N THR A 48 6.19 -0.48 -5.24
CA THR A 48 7.42 -0.62 -4.48
C THR A 48 7.10 -1.22 -3.12
N ALA A 49 7.65 -2.40 -2.85
CA ALA A 49 7.52 -3.06 -1.56
C ALA A 49 8.75 -2.77 -0.69
N ILE A 50 8.52 -2.28 0.53
CA ILE A 50 9.56 -1.95 1.50
C ILE A 50 9.45 -2.94 2.65
N GLU A 51 10.36 -3.92 2.70
CA GLU A 51 10.37 -4.97 3.72
C GLU A 51 11.04 -4.47 5.01
N LEU A 52 10.22 -4.06 5.97
CA LEU A 52 10.67 -3.47 7.23
C LEU A 52 11.44 -4.46 8.12
N ASP A 53 11.21 -5.76 7.99
CA ASP A 53 11.91 -6.80 8.73
C ASP A 53 13.37 -7.02 8.26
N THR A 54 13.71 -6.53 7.07
CA THR A 54 15.07 -6.67 6.49
C THR A 54 15.92 -5.42 6.67
N ARG A 55 15.41 -4.42 7.41
CA ARG A 55 16.05 -3.12 7.61
C ARG A 55 16.34 -2.88 9.07
N ASP A 56 17.51 -2.32 9.35
CA ASP A 56 17.90 -1.93 10.71
C ASP A 56 17.00 -0.82 11.27
N ASP A 57 16.45 0.05 10.40
CA ASP A 57 15.55 1.14 10.77
C ASP A 57 14.05 0.79 10.64
N GLY A 58 13.72 -0.49 10.47
CA GLY A 58 12.36 -0.95 10.24
C GLY A 58 11.37 -0.58 11.36
N GLU A 59 11.81 -0.68 12.62
CA GLU A 59 10.97 -0.32 13.79
C GLU A 59 10.67 1.18 13.85
N GLU A 60 11.66 2.01 13.57
CA GLU A 60 11.52 3.47 13.55
C GLU A 60 10.56 3.92 12.44
N ILE A 61 10.71 3.35 11.24
CA ILE A 61 9.76 3.56 10.13
C ILE A 61 8.36 3.12 10.54
N GLN A 62 8.22 1.96 11.19
CA GLN A 62 6.92 1.46 11.64
C GLN A 62 6.26 2.39 12.67
N ASN A 63 7.04 3.07 13.52
CA ASN A 63 6.55 4.09 14.44
C ASN A 63 6.07 5.33 13.69
N ILE A 64 6.85 5.82 12.73
CA ILE A 64 6.48 6.95 11.86
C ILE A 64 5.20 6.66 11.08
N LEU A 65 5.07 5.47 10.50
CA LEU A 65 3.84 5.03 9.83
C LEU A 65 2.67 5.02 10.80
N GLY A 66 2.88 4.61 12.05
CA GLY A 66 1.90 4.68 13.12
C GLY A 66 1.31 6.08 13.31
N GLU A 67 2.17 7.10 13.35
CA GLU A 67 1.72 8.50 13.47
C GLU A 67 1.05 9.02 12.19
N ILE A 68 1.59 8.70 11.01
CA ILE A 68 1.07 9.21 9.73
C ILE A 68 -0.29 8.58 9.39
N THR A 69 -0.45 7.27 9.65
CA THR A 69 -1.64 6.51 9.23
C THR A 69 -2.57 6.14 10.39
N GLY A 70 -2.21 6.49 11.63
CA GLY A 70 -2.94 6.11 12.84
C GLY A 70 -2.78 4.64 13.26
N ALA A 71 -1.91 3.86 12.60
CA ALA A 71 -1.73 2.44 12.92
C ALA A 71 -0.38 1.88 12.48
N ARG A 72 0.26 1.11 13.37
CA ARG A 72 1.61 0.55 13.17
C ARG A 72 1.64 -0.79 12.44
N THR A 73 0.50 -1.42 12.17
CA THR A 73 0.48 -2.80 11.62
C THR A 73 0.84 -2.82 10.15
N VAL A 74 1.55 -3.86 9.70
CA VAL A 74 1.79 -4.12 8.28
C VAL A 74 0.71 -5.04 7.70
N PRO A 75 0.41 -4.95 6.39
CA PRO A 75 0.96 -3.98 5.45
C PRO A 75 0.38 -2.57 5.66
N ARG A 76 1.12 -1.54 5.20
CA ARG A 76 0.60 -0.19 4.97
C ARG A 76 0.75 0.15 3.50
N VAL A 77 -0.37 0.40 2.85
CA VAL A 77 -0.42 0.67 1.40
C VAL A 77 -0.72 2.14 1.17
N PHE A 78 0.12 2.77 0.36
CA PHE A 78 -0.04 4.13 -0.10
C PHE A 78 -0.27 4.15 -1.61
N ILE A 79 -1.23 4.94 -2.07
CA ILE A 79 -1.48 5.20 -3.48
C ILE A 79 -1.47 6.72 -3.67
N LYS A 80 -0.55 7.22 -4.52
CA LYS A 80 -0.35 8.66 -4.75
C LYS A 80 -0.28 9.44 -3.44
N GLU A 81 0.62 9.02 -2.55
CA GLU A 81 0.84 9.59 -1.22
C GLU A 81 -0.28 9.42 -0.19
N ASN A 82 -1.45 8.91 -0.59
CA ASN A 82 -2.58 8.70 0.31
C ASN A 82 -2.54 7.29 0.91
N CYS A 83 -2.62 7.19 2.24
CA CYS A 83 -2.75 5.90 2.91
C CYS A 83 -4.12 5.29 2.61
N VAL A 84 -4.11 4.13 1.97
CA VAL A 84 -5.32 3.36 1.63
C VAL A 84 -5.71 2.41 2.76
N GLY A 85 -4.73 1.96 3.54
CA GLY A 85 -4.95 1.07 4.68
C GLY A 85 -4.06 -0.17 4.65
N GLY A 86 -4.56 -1.26 5.23
CA GLY A 86 -3.90 -2.56 5.27
C GLY A 86 -4.33 -3.51 4.15
N GLY A 87 -3.91 -4.77 4.26
CA GLY A 87 -4.11 -5.76 3.20
C GLY A 87 -5.59 -6.10 2.97
N SER A 88 -6.37 -6.15 4.06
CA SER A 88 -7.82 -6.36 4.00
C SER A 88 -8.55 -5.18 3.36
N ASP A 89 -8.12 -3.95 3.64
CA ASP A 89 -8.71 -2.74 3.05
C ASP A 89 -8.46 -2.72 1.54
N VAL A 90 -7.24 -3.01 1.11
CA VAL A 90 -6.88 -3.12 -0.31
C VAL A 90 -7.70 -4.19 -1.03
N LYS A 91 -7.84 -5.38 -0.43
CA LYS A 91 -8.68 -6.46 -0.99
C LYS A 91 -10.13 -6.03 -1.12
N THR A 92 -10.68 -5.38 -0.09
CA THR A 92 -12.06 -4.89 -0.09
C THR A 92 -12.28 -3.84 -1.18
N LEU A 93 -11.36 -2.88 -1.33
CA LEU A 93 -11.42 -1.85 -2.37
C LEU A 93 -11.29 -2.44 -3.77
N TYR A 94 -10.49 -3.48 -3.93
CA TYR A 94 -10.39 -4.22 -5.19
C TYR A 94 -11.70 -4.92 -5.55
N GLU A 95 -12.31 -5.64 -4.60
CA GLU A 95 -13.58 -6.33 -4.79
C GLU A 95 -14.74 -5.36 -5.11
N LYS A 96 -14.71 -4.16 -4.53
CA LYS A 96 -15.67 -3.08 -4.83
C LYS A 96 -15.37 -2.33 -6.14
N GLY A 97 -14.24 -2.57 -6.78
CA GLY A 97 -13.78 -1.79 -7.94
C GLY A 97 -13.40 -0.34 -7.61
N GLU A 98 -13.27 0.02 -6.33
CA GLU A 98 -12.95 1.37 -5.86
C GLU A 98 -11.46 1.66 -5.85
N LEU A 99 -10.61 0.62 -5.82
CA LEU A 99 -9.15 0.75 -5.95
C LEU A 99 -8.74 1.43 -7.28
N GLN A 100 -9.61 1.37 -8.28
CA GLN A 100 -9.43 2.00 -9.59
C GLN A 100 -9.64 3.52 -9.51
N LYS A 101 -10.48 3.97 -8.56
CA LYS A 101 -10.84 5.39 -8.37
C LYS A 101 -9.79 6.15 -7.57
N THR A 102 -9.02 5.47 -6.72
CA THR A 102 -7.93 6.08 -5.92
C THR A 102 -6.69 6.47 -6.75
N GLY A 103 -6.77 6.35 -8.08
CA GLY A 103 -5.73 6.82 -9.01
C GLY A 103 -4.87 5.71 -9.60
N CYS A 104 -5.16 4.46 -9.27
CA CYS A 104 -4.60 3.26 -9.92
C CYS A 104 -5.25 3.09 -11.30
N SER A 105 -4.75 3.81 -12.32
CA SER A 105 -5.16 3.61 -13.72
C SER A 105 -4.95 2.18 -14.17
N MET A 106 -5.97 1.34 -14.07
CA MET A 106 -6.01 0.10 -14.84
C MET A 106 -6.03 0.47 -16.31
N LYS A 107 -5.09 -0.08 -17.10
CA LYS A 107 -5.39 -0.29 -18.52
C LYS A 107 -6.66 -1.13 -18.53
N GLN A 108 -7.74 -0.54 -19.03
CA GLN A 108 -9.07 -1.14 -19.04
C GLN A 108 -9.04 -2.43 -19.86
N GLN A 109 -8.67 -3.54 -19.24
CA GLN A 109 -8.94 -4.85 -19.80
C GLN A 109 -10.42 -5.07 -19.49
N LYS A 110 -11.25 -4.64 -20.46
CA LYS A 110 -12.68 -4.91 -20.61
C LYS A 110 -13.15 -5.93 -19.56
N TYR A 111 -13.88 -5.43 -18.56
CA TYR A 111 -14.87 -6.25 -17.88
C TYR A 111 -15.84 -6.68 -18.97
N ILE A 112 -15.50 -7.81 -19.57
CA ILE A 112 -16.33 -8.60 -20.44
C ILE A 112 -17.43 -9.11 -19.51
N ILE A 113 -18.46 -8.28 -19.32
CA ILE A 113 -19.77 -8.75 -18.88
C ILE A 113 -20.34 -9.47 -20.10
N ILE A 114 -19.94 -10.73 -20.30
CA ILE A 114 -20.76 -11.64 -21.09
C ILE A 114 -21.84 -12.15 -20.15
N THR A 115 -23.06 -12.19 -20.70
CA THR A 115 -24.19 -13.03 -20.26
C THR A 115 -25.06 -12.32 -19.22
N LEU A 116 -26.29 -11.87 -19.51
CA LEU A 116 -27.25 -12.21 -20.56
C LEU A 116 -28.01 -10.98 -21.08
N HIS A 117 -28.04 -10.84 -22.41
CA HIS A 117 -29.14 -10.20 -23.11
C HIS A 117 -30.25 -11.23 -23.30
N LYS A 118 -31.48 -10.83 -22.94
CA LYS A 118 -32.79 -11.35 -23.38
C LYS A 118 -33.22 -12.75 -22.95
#